data_AF-A0A9E5FYC3-F1
#
_entry.id   AF-A0A9E5FYC3-F1
#
_cell.length_a   1.000
_cell.length_b   1.000
_cell.length_c   1.000
_cell.angle_alpha   90.00
_cell.angle_beta   90.00
_cell.angle_gamma   90.00
#
_symmetry.space_group_name_H-M   'P 1'
#
loop_
_entity.id
_entity.type
_entity.pdbx_description
1 polymer ?
#
loop_
_entity_poly.entity_id
_entity_poly.type
_entity_poly.pdbx_seq_one_letter_code
_entity_poly.pdbx_strand_id
1 'polypeptide(L)'
;MRDYEDAFEPAREEIMNQMQEIGKQMMAPMMAPEMQEKWRGAMDDARQQMEQMAQEKGGELTPEERQQFFRTQMEKLGEQVQKEMKANGAFDQMRGSLGTMVTDFNKWQEAKQRLRSGFIDGMQASLTDPQMKKWPAFDRFLVREKTLPRGTISGESVNLFIVLDESGLSKETFTKIQSIMDEYELQLDAALKARNEFLASNEGKYLQSIQTGDADAAKRFATRSLDLREKVREVNDRYREAICAELSPEDASRVRAAALALAFDRVYAQNRVQRAFEAAMKLEGVEATVMESIKALGTQYTSEVSPLNDRIAQALRKEEPVSQTEEMTRIVGFMSGDVPMSQMFRPRGGPGNGRGESGELFDKRTET
;
A
#
# COMPACT_ATOMS: atom_id res chain seq x y z
N MET A 1 -24.15 -3.00 -24.61
CA MET A 1 -23.72 -3.40 -23.26
C MET A 1 -23.44 -4.90 -23.18
N ARG A 2 -24.34 -5.78 -23.66
CA ARG A 2 -24.07 -7.22 -23.79
C ARG A 2 -22.75 -7.53 -24.50
N ASP A 3 -22.47 -6.89 -25.64
CA ASP A 3 -21.22 -7.11 -26.38
C ASP A 3 -19.92 -6.80 -25.61
N TYR A 4 -19.97 -5.91 -24.61
CA TYR A 4 -18.79 -5.64 -23.76
C TYR A 4 -18.63 -6.73 -22.70
N GLU A 5 -19.72 -7.10 -22.01
CA GLU A 5 -19.70 -8.15 -20.98
C GLU A 5 -19.36 -9.52 -21.60
N ASP A 6 -19.97 -9.83 -22.75
CA ASP A 6 -19.77 -11.06 -23.51
C ASP A 6 -18.33 -11.20 -24.05
N ALA A 7 -17.63 -10.08 -24.27
CA ALA A 7 -16.23 -10.08 -24.70
C ALA A 7 -15.23 -9.95 -23.55
N PHE A 8 -15.61 -9.27 -22.46
CA PHE A 8 -14.71 -8.94 -21.35
C PHE A 8 -14.52 -10.10 -20.38
N GLU A 9 -15.60 -10.79 -19.98
CA GLU A 9 -15.49 -11.87 -18.99
C GLU A 9 -14.68 -13.07 -19.50
N PRO A 10 -14.90 -13.60 -20.72
CA PRO A 10 -14.08 -14.71 -21.22
C PRO A 10 -12.60 -14.34 -21.34
N ALA A 11 -12.29 -13.14 -21.83
CA ALA A 11 -10.91 -12.66 -21.96
C ALA A 11 -10.25 -12.50 -20.58
N ARG A 12 -10.98 -11.97 -19.60
CA ARG A 12 -10.51 -11.85 -18.22
C ARG A 12 -10.25 -13.23 -17.60
N GLU A 13 -11.17 -14.18 -17.75
CA GLU A 13 -11.01 -15.55 -17.21
C GLU A 13 -9.79 -16.25 -17.80
N GLU A 14 -9.60 -16.16 -19.11
CA GLU A 14 -8.43 -16.72 -19.80
C GLU A 14 -7.13 -16.20 -19.19
N ILE A 15 -7.02 -14.89 -18.99
CA ILE A 15 -5.82 -14.26 -18.44
C ILE A 15 -5.62 -14.59 -16.97
N MET A 16 -6.70 -14.63 -16.17
CA MET A 16 -6.61 -15.00 -14.76
C MET A 16 -6.13 -16.46 -14.60
N ASN A 17 -6.61 -17.36 -15.46
CA ASN A 17 -6.15 -18.75 -15.48
C ASN A 17 -4.69 -18.85 -15.90
N GLN A 18 -4.28 -18.11 -16.94
CA GLN A 18 -2.88 -18.04 -17.37
C GLN A 18 -1.97 -17.48 -16.27
N MET A 19 -2.37 -16.40 -15.59
CA MET A 19 -1.62 -15.83 -14.47
C MET A 19 -1.48 -16.80 -13.30
N GLN A 20 -2.53 -17.57 -12.97
CA GLN A 20 -2.45 -18.60 -11.93
C GLN A 20 -1.47 -19.71 -12.32
N GLU A 21 -1.51 -20.19 -13.56
CA GLU A 21 -0.58 -21.22 -14.03
C GLU A 21 0.87 -20.73 -14.08
N ILE A 22 1.09 -19.50 -14.53
CA ILE A 22 2.42 -18.87 -14.51
C ILE A 22 2.91 -18.71 -13.06
N GLY A 23 2.04 -18.28 -12.14
CA GLY A 23 2.36 -18.20 -10.72
C GLY A 23 2.79 -19.55 -10.12
N LYS A 24 2.09 -20.64 -10.49
CA LYS A 24 2.48 -22.00 -10.11
C LYS A 24 3.84 -22.38 -10.70
N GLN A 25 4.08 -22.07 -11.98
CA GLN A 25 5.36 -22.36 -12.65
C GLN A 25 6.53 -21.57 -12.04
N MET A 26 6.33 -20.31 -11.66
CA MET A 26 7.34 -19.51 -10.96
C MET A 26 7.71 -20.09 -9.60
N MET A 27 6.73 -20.62 -8.87
CA MET A 27 6.94 -21.21 -7.54
C MET A 27 7.37 -22.68 -7.60
N ALA A 28 7.21 -23.36 -8.75
CA ALA A 28 7.50 -24.79 -8.89
C ALA A 28 8.92 -25.19 -8.46
N PRO A 29 9.98 -24.45 -8.81
CA PRO A 29 11.34 -24.78 -8.35
C PRO A 29 11.47 -24.73 -6.82
N MET A 30 10.74 -23.84 -6.15
CA MET A 30 10.77 -23.69 -4.69
C MET A 30 9.88 -24.69 -3.96
N MET A 31 8.86 -25.20 -4.64
CA MET A 31 7.89 -26.17 -4.09
C MET A 31 8.22 -27.63 -4.43
N ALA A 32 9.33 -27.87 -5.13
CA ALA A 32 9.77 -29.20 -5.51
C ALA A 32 9.99 -30.13 -4.29
N PRO A 33 9.72 -31.44 -4.39
CA PRO A 33 9.91 -32.39 -3.29
C PRO A 33 11.32 -32.35 -2.68
N GLU A 34 12.35 -32.23 -3.52
CA GLU A 34 13.75 -32.12 -3.09
C GLU A 34 13.99 -30.88 -2.22
N MET A 35 13.40 -29.75 -2.60
CA MET A 35 13.47 -28.52 -1.81
C MET A 35 12.72 -28.68 -0.49
N GLN A 36 11.53 -29.29 -0.49
CA GLN A 36 10.79 -29.54 0.75
C GLN A 36 11.55 -30.46 1.71
N GLU A 37 12.22 -31.49 1.20
CA GLU A 37 13.06 -32.38 1.99
C GLU A 37 14.25 -31.63 2.58
N LYS A 38 14.91 -30.78 1.78
CA LYS A 38 16.00 -29.92 2.26
C LYS A 38 15.55 -28.94 3.35
N TRP A 39 14.38 -28.32 3.20
CA TRP A 39 13.80 -27.45 4.23
C TRP A 39 13.49 -28.23 5.52
N ARG A 40 12.96 -29.45 5.42
CA ARG A 40 12.71 -30.31 6.59
C ARG A 40 14.02 -30.70 7.28
N GLY A 41 15.00 -31.18 6.52
CA GLY A 41 16.32 -31.54 7.05
C GLY A 41 17.00 -30.36 7.75
N ALA A 42 16.99 -29.18 7.14
CA ALA A 42 17.56 -27.98 7.76
C ALA A 42 16.83 -27.56 9.05
N MET A 43 15.51 -27.78 9.13
CA MET A 43 14.75 -27.51 10.36
C MET A 43 15.03 -28.54 11.45
N ASP A 44 15.24 -29.81 11.10
CA ASP A 44 15.62 -30.87 12.04
C ASP A 44 17.05 -30.65 12.56
N ASP A 45 17.99 -30.31 11.69
CA ASP A 45 19.35 -29.94 12.06
C ASP A 45 19.38 -28.70 12.97
N ALA A 46 18.58 -27.68 12.66
CA ALA A 46 18.44 -26.51 13.51
C ALA A 46 17.89 -26.85 14.90
N ARG A 47 16.92 -27.78 15.01
CA ARG A 47 16.41 -28.25 16.30
C ARG A 47 17.49 -28.98 17.10
N GLN A 48 18.24 -29.89 16.47
CA GLN A 48 19.33 -30.63 17.13
C GLN A 48 20.43 -29.69 17.63
N GLN A 49 20.82 -28.70 16.82
CA GLN A 49 21.81 -27.69 17.21
C GLN A 49 21.32 -26.84 18.38
N MET A 50 20.03 -26.49 18.44
CA MET A 50 19.47 -25.80 19.62
C MET A 50 19.49 -26.66 20.88
N GLU A 51 19.18 -27.95 20.77
CA GLU A 51 19.26 -28.88 21.91
C GLU A 51 20.71 -29.00 22.42
N GLN A 52 21.70 -29.08 21.53
CA GLN A 52 23.11 -29.08 21.89
C GLN A 52 23.52 -27.78 22.59
N MET A 53 23.14 -26.62 22.05
CA MET A 53 23.43 -25.33 22.69
C MET A 53 22.78 -25.20 24.07
N ALA A 54 21.57 -25.73 24.27
CA ALA A 54 20.91 -25.75 25.57
C ALA A 54 21.64 -26.66 26.57
N GLN A 55 22.16 -27.81 26.10
CA GLN A 55 22.97 -28.71 26.93
C GLN A 55 24.32 -28.09 27.32
N GLU A 56 25.02 -27.45 26.36
CA GLU A 56 26.31 -26.78 26.60
C GLU A 56 26.18 -25.58 27.54
N LYS A 57 25.06 -24.84 27.45
CA LYS A 57 24.75 -23.72 28.34
C LYS A 57 24.29 -24.16 29.73
N GLY A 58 23.98 -25.45 29.92
CA GLY A 58 23.47 -25.99 31.18
C GLY A 58 22.04 -25.54 31.53
N GLY A 59 21.24 -25.16 30.52
CA GLY A 59 19.88 -24.65 30.71
C GLY A 59 19.18 -24.27 29.41
N GLU A 60 17.86 -24.02 29.47
CA GLU A 60 17.09 -23.63 28.29
C GLU A 60 17.57 -22.32 27.68
N LEU A 61 17.70 -22.29 26.35
CA LEU A 61 17.94 -21.06 25.59
C LEU A 61 16.79 -20.08 25.82
N THR A 62 17.11 -18.79 25.96
CA THR A 62 16.08 -17.74 26.06
C THR A 62 15.31 -17.64 24.73
N PRO A 63 14.07 -17.10 24.75
CA PRO A 63 13.31 -16.88 23.52
C PRO A 63 14.06 -16.04 22.47
N GLU A 64 14.86 -15.06 22.92
CA GLU A 64 15.66 -14.17 22.08
C GLU A 64 16.81 -14.93 21.39
N GLU A 65 17.52 -15.78 22.14
CA GLU A 65 18.59 -16.62 21.61
C GLU A 65 18.07 -17.63 20.59
N ARG A 66 16.92 -18.26 20.88
CA ARG A 66 16.24 -19.15 19.92
C ARG A 66 15.88 -18.40 18.64
N GLN A 67 15.30 -17.20 18.78
CA GLN A 67 14.90 -16.39 17.62
C GLN A 67 16.10 -15.96 16.77
N GLN A 68 17.20 -15.54 17.40
CA GLN A 68 18.42 -15.15 16.71
C GLN A 68 19.09 -16.35 16.02
N PHE A 69 19.13 -17.50 16.68
CA PHE A 69 19.64 -18.74 16.11
C PHE A 69 18.84 -19.16 14.87
N PHE A 70 17.50 -19.25 15.00
CA PHE A 70 16.63 -19.60 13.88
C PHE A 70 16.80 -18.63 12.71
N ARG A 71 16.86 -17.32 12.97
CA ARG A 71 17.10 -16.32 11.92
C ARG A 71 18.40 -16.59 11.17
N THR A 72 19.48 -16.84 11.91
CA THR A 72 20.80 -17.11 11.34
C THR A 72 20.80 -18.40 10.50
N GLN A 73 20.12 -19.46 10.95
CA GLN A 73 20.01 -20.71 10.18
C GLN A 73 19.19 -20.51 8.90
N MET A 74 18.07 -19.78 8.98
CA MET A 74 17.23 -19.48 7.82
C MET A 74 17.96 -18.61 6.79
N GLU A 75 18.81 -17.68 7.24
CA GLU A 75 19.66 -16.87 6.36
C GLU A 75 20.68 -17.75 5.62
N LYS A 76 21.40 -18.62 6.33
CA LYS A 76 22.34 -19.57 5.72
C LYS A 76 21.67 -20.51 4.72
N LEU A 77 20.52 -21.07 5.09
CA LEU A 77 19.72 -21.91 4.21
C LEU A 77 19.28 -21.14 2.96
N GLY A 78 18.80 -19.90 3.13
CA GLY A 78 18.43 -19.02 2.03
C GLY A 78 19.58 -18.75 1.06
N GLU A 79 20.79 -18.46 1.56
CA GLU A 79 21.98 -18.28 0.74
C GLU A 79 22.39 -19.55 -0.01
N GLN A 80 22.30 -20.71 0.65
CA GLN A 80 22.63 -21.99 0.03
C GLN A 80 21.64 -22.33 -1.09
N VAL A 81 20.34 -22.16 -0.83
CA VAL A 81 19.27 -22.34 -1.81
C VAL A 81 19.47 -21.39 -3.00
N GLN A 82 19.79 -20.12 -2.76
CA GLN A 82 20.07 -19.15 -3.82
C GLN A 82 21.27 -19.57 -4.69
N LYS A 83 22.38 -20.03 -4.08
CA LYS A 83 23.56 -20.53 -4.81
C LYS A 83 23.21 -21.72 -5.70
N GLU A 84 22.44 -22.66 -5.17
CA GLU A 84 22.01 -23.84 -5.93
C GLU A 84 21.04 -23.46 -7.06
N MET A 85 20.07 -22.58 -6.80
CA MET A 85 19.16 -22.05 -7.81
C MET A 85 19.88 -21.29 -8.93
N LYS A 86 21.00 -20.64 -8.62
CA LYS A 86 21.87 -19.99 -9.62
C LYS A 86 22.67 -21.03 -10.40
N ALA A 87 23.17 -22.07 -9.75
CA ALA A 87 23.97 -23.12 -10.37
C ALA A 87 23.14 -24.04 -11.29
N ASN A 88 21.89 -24.33 -10.94
CA ASN A 88 21.01 -25.20 -11.71
C ASN A 88 20.14 -24.46 -12.75
N GLY A 89 20.30 -23.14 -12.87
CA GLY A 89 19.55 -22.33 -13.83
C GLY A 89 18.07 -22.08 -13.47
N ALA A 90 17.64 -22.35 -12.22
CA ALA A 90 16.25 -22.15 -11.80
C ALA A 90 15.79 -20.69 -11.98
N PHE A 91 16.66 -19.70 -11.75
CA PHE A 91 16.33 -18.28 -12.01
C PHE A 91 16.10 -17.99 -13.50
N ASP A 92 16.85 -18.64 -14.40
CA ASP A 92 16.64 -18.51 -15.84
C ASP A 92 15.31 -19.14 -16.26
N GLN A 93 14.96 -20.29 -15.68
CA GLN A 93 13.66 -20.92 -15.88
C GLN A 93 12.51 -20.01 -15.39
N MET A 94 12.64 -19.43 -14.19
CA MET A 94 11.64 -18.51 -13.63
C MET A 94 11.47 -17.25 -14.51
N ARG A 95 12.57 -16.67 -15.00
CA ARG A 95 12.53 -15.53 -15.93
C ARG A 95 11.95 -15.92 -17.29
N GLY A 96 12.21 -17.13 -17.78
CA GLY A 96 11.60 -17.68 -18.99
C GLY A 96 10.08 -17.74 -18.89
N SER A 97 9.55 -18.25 -17.77
CA SER A 97 8.10 -18.31 -17.51
C SER A 97 7.43 -16.93 -17.48
N LEU A 98 8.16 -15.89 -17.04
CA LEU A 98 7.69 -14.50 -17.06
C LEU A 98 7.58 -13.91 -18.48
N GLY A 99 8.32 -14.42 -19.46
CA GLY A 99 8.28 -13.89 -20.83
C GLY A 99 6.93 -14.06 -21.51
N THR A 100 6.30 -15.22 -21.32
CA THR A 100 4.93 -15.48 -21.75
C THR A 100 3.95 -14.55 -21.02
N MET A 101 4.15 -14.37 -19.71
CA MET A 101 3.35 -13.45 -18.88
C MET A 101 3.38 -12.01 -19.42
N VAL A 102 4.57 -11.48 -19.72
CA VAL A 102 4.75 -10.12 -20.24
C VAL A 102 4.03 -9.96 -21.57
N THR A 103 4.17 -10.96 -22.46
CA THR A 103 3.54 -10.94 -23.78
C THR A 103 2.02 -10.92 -23.68
N ASP A 104 1.44 -11.83 -22.90
CA ASP A 104 0.00 -11.94 -22.77
C ASP A 104 -0.60 -10.78 -21.96
N PHE A 105 0.14 -10.29 -20.96
CA PHE A 105 -0.21 -9.05 -20.26
C PHE A 105 -0.30 -7.86 -21.21
N ASN A 106 0.68 -7.68 -22.10
CA ASN A 106 0.65 -6.56 -23.06
C ASN A 106 -0.53 -6.67 -24.03
N LYS A 107 -0.78 -7.87 -24.59
CA LYS A 107 -1.96 -8.12 -25.43
C LYS A 107 -3.25 -7.80 -24.69
N TRP A 108 -3.35 -8.18 -23.42
CA TRP A 108 -4.50 -7.86 -22.58
C TRP A 108 -4.69 -6.35 -22.39
N GLN A 109 -3.62 -5.62 -22.07
CA GLN A 109 -3.72 -4.17 -21.88
C GLN A 109 -4.20 -3.49 -23.16
N GLU A 110 -3.71 -3.90 -24.33
CA GLU A 110 -4.20 -3.41 -25.62
C GLU A 110 -5.67 -3.73 -25.86
N ALA A 111 -6.09 -4.98 -25.62
CA ALA A 111 -7.48 -5.40 -25.76
C ALA A 111 -8.41 -4.61 -24.81
N LYS A 112 -8.01 -4.48 -23.55
CA LYS A 112 -8.72 -3.72 -22.51
C LYS A 112 -8.84 -2.24 -22.87
N GLN A 113 -7.77 -1.62 -23.37
CA GLN A 113 -7.83 -0.23 -23.84
C GLN A 113 -8.80 -0.09 -25.02
N ARG A 114 -8.73 -0.98 -26.00
CA ARG A 114 -9.63 -0.97 -27.16
C ARG A 114 -11.09 -1.11 -26.77
N LEU A 115 -11.41 -2.09 -25.90
CA LEU A 115 -12.76 -2.31 -25.37
C LEU A 115 -13.26 -1.08 -24.60
N ARG A 116 -12.40 -0.47 -23.78
CA ARG A 116 -12.72 0.74 -23.03
C ARG A 116 -13.01 1.92 -23.95
N SER A 117 -12.15 2.18 -24.95
CA SER A 117 -12.35 3.28 -25.90
C SER A 117 -13.64 3.08 -26.69
N GLY A 118 -13.86 1.89 -27.27
CA GLY A 118 -15.10 1.61 -28.01
C GLY A 118 -16.36 1.75 -27.14
N PHE A 119 -16.31 1.33 -25.88
CA PHE A 119 -17.41 1.53 -24.93
C PHE A 119 -17.67 3.01 -24.63
N ILE A 120 -16.61 3.80 -24.36
CA ILE A 120 -16.74 5.23 -24.07
C ILE A 120 -17.28 5.98 -25.29
N ASP A 121 -16.72 5.73 -26.47
CA ASP A 121 -17.12 6.39 -27.72
C ASP A 121 -18.58 6.06 -28.06
N GLY A 122 -18.98 4.79 -27.94
CA GLY A 122 -20.36 4.36 -28.15
C GLY A 122 -21.33 4.98 -27.14
N MET A 123 -20.92 5.09 -25.87
CA MET A 123 -21.71 5.76 -24.84
C MET A 123 -21.86 7.25 -25.15
N GLN A 124 -20.78 7.97 -25.45
CA GLN A 124 -20.82 9.39 -25.81
C GLN A 124 -21.69 9.64 -27.04
N ALA A 125 -21.59 8.79 -28.07
CA ALA A 125 -22.42 8.88 -29.27
C ALA A 125 -23.93 8.71 -28.99
N SER A 126 -24.29 8.02 -27.90
CA SER A 126 -25.68 7.84 -27.48
C SER A 126 -26.22 8.98 -26.62
N LEU A 127 -25.37 9.91 -26.18
CA LEU A 127 -25.77 11.04 -25.33
C LEU A 127 -26.38 12.17 -26.15
N THR A 128 -27.40 12.80 -25.57
CA THR A 128 -27.96 14.06 -26.08
C THR A 128 -27.00 15.23 -25.85
N ASP A 129 -27.14 16.33 -26.59
CA ASP A 129 -26.29 17.53 -26.42
C ASP A 129 -26.24 18.05 -24.96
N PRO A 130 -27.36 18.13 -24.20
CA PRO A 130 -27.29 18.52 -22.79
C PRO A 130 -26.54 17.53 -21.91
N GLN A 131 -26.58 16.23 -22.20
CA GLN A 131 -25.83 15.20 -21.48
C GLN A 131 -24.34 15.26 -21.84
N MET A 132 -24.00 15.47 -23.12
CA MET A 132 -22.62 15.67 -23.57
C MET A 132 -21.93 16.84 -22.87
N LYS A 133 -22.65 17.93 -22.60
CA LYS A 133 -22.13 19.06 -21.81
C LYS A 133 -21.78 18.69 -20.36
N LYS A 134 -22.43 17.67 -19.78
CA LYS A 134 -22.16 17.16 -18.42
C LYS A 134 -21.08 16.08 -18.40
N TRP A 135 -20.69 15.55 -19.57
CA TRP A 135 -19.72 14.48 -19.68
C TRP A 135 -18.39 14.78 -18.96
N PRO A 136 -17.78 15.97 -19.08
CA PRO A 136 -16.50 16.23 -18.41
C PRO A 136 -16.59 16.09 -16.89
N ALA A 137 -17.68 16.55 -16.26
CA ALA A 137 -17.87 16.40 -14.82
C ALA A 137 -18.10 14.93 -14.42
N PHE A 138 -18.87 14.20 -15.23
CA PHE A 138 -19.10 12.78 -15.01
C PHE A 138 -17.82 11.94 -15.15
N ASP A 139 -16.97 12.24 -16.14
CA ASP A 139 -15.67 11.58 -16.31
C ASP A 139 -14.76 11.79 -15.10
N ARG A 140 -14.65 13.03 -14.58
CA ARG A 140 -13.89 13.32 -13.36
C ARG A 140 -14.43 12.55 -12.15
N PHE A 141 -15.75 12.52 -11.99
CA PHE A 141 -16.39 11.71 -10.96
C PHE A 141 -16.01 10.23 -11.07
N LEU A 142 -16.10 9.64 -12.27
CA LEU A 142 -15.75 8.23 -12.50
C LEU A 142 -14.27 7.94 -12.25
N VAL A 143 -13.37 8.81 -12.73
CA VAL A 143 -11.92 8.66 -12.51
C VAL A 143 -11.61 8.69 -11.02
N ARG A 144 -12.17 9.65 -10.28
CA ARG A 144 -12.04 9.74 -8.83
C ARG A 144 -12.56 8.46 -8.16
N GLU A 145 -13.81 8.10 -8.40
CA GLU A 145 -14.48 6.97 -7.75
C GLU A 145 -13.77 5.63 -8.01
N LYS A 146 -13.31 5.39 -9.24
CA LYS A 146 -12.74 4.09 -9.62
C LYS A 146 -11.23 3.96 -9.39
N THR A 147 -10.52 5.08 -9.26
CA THR A 147 -9.05 5.04 -9.26
C THR A 147 -8.41 5.72 -8.07
N LEU A 148 -9.08 6.64 -7.38
CA LEU A 148 -8.57 7.21 -6.13
C LEU A 148 -8.34 6.14 -5.05
N PRO A 149 -9.24 5.15 -4.82
CA PRO A 149 -9.03 4.10 -3.81
C PRO A 149 -7.85 3.16 -4.09
N ARG A 150 -7.23 3.23 -5.27
CA ARG A 150 -6.05 2.41 -5.66
C ARG A 150 -4.73 3.01 -5.16
N GLY A 151 -4.78 4.01 -4.29
CA GLY A 151 -3.59 4.57 -3.70
C GLY A 151 -2.85 3.55 -2.84
N THR A 152 -1.52 3.61 -2.86
CA THR A 152 -0.65 2.68 -2.12
C THR A 152 0.18 3.38 -1.06
N ILE A 153 0.22 4.72 -1.06
CA ILE A 153 0.89 5.52 -0.04
C ILE A 153 -0.14 6.26 0.81
N SER A 154 0.23 6.57 2.05
CA SER A 154 -0.62 7.30 2.98
C SER A 154 -0.98 8.67 2.41
N GLY A 155 -2.26 9.07 2.51
CA GLY A 155 -2.80 10.32 1.98
C GLY A 155 -3.16 10.36 0.49
N GLU A 156 -2.74 9.36 -0.30
CA GLU A 156 -3.07 9.30 -1.74
C GLU A 156 -4.57 9.08 -1.98
N SER A 157 -5.20 8.19 -1.20
CA SER A 157 -6.58 7.74 -1.41
C SER A 157 -7.64 8.65 -0.76
N VAL A 158 -7.26 9.81 -0.22
CA VAL A 158 -8.19 10.70 0.50
C VAL A 158 -9.16 11.37 -0.48
N ASN A 159 -10.45 11.21 -0.22
CA ASN A 159 -11.51 11.87 -0.98
C ASN A 159 -12.14 13.00 -0.15
N LEU A 160 -11.73 14.25 -0.40
CA LEU A 160 -12.24 15.39 0.39
C LEU A 160 -13.74 15.65 0.18
N PHE A 161 -14.33 15.21 -0.93
CA PHE A 161 -15.79 15.33 -1.12
C PHE A 161 -16.55 14.52 -0.05
N ILE A 162 -16.10 13.30 0.22
CA ILE A 162 -16.71 12.43 1.24
C ILE A 162 -16.45 13.00 2.63
N VAL A 163 -15.22 13.44 2.91
CA VAL A 163 -14.87 14.05 4.20
C VAL A 163 -15.78 15.23 4.52
N LEU A 164 -16.02 16.12 3.56
CA LEU A 164 -16.82 17.32 3.78
C LEU A 164 -18.30 17.01 3.94
N ASP A 165 -18.83 16.08 3.13
CA ASP A 165 -20.21 15.62 3.22
C ASP A 165 -20.50 15.00 4.61
N GLU A 166 -19.60 14.14 5.08
CA GLU A 166 -19.69 13.49 6.40
C GLU A 166 -19.41 14.46 7.57
N SER A 167 -18.74 15.59 7.32
CA SER A 167 -18.42 16.60 8.35
C SER A 167 -19.61 17.46 8.76
N GLY A 168 -20.77 17.31 8.12
CA GLY A 168 -22.01 18.00 8.49
C GLY A 168 -21.94 19.53 8.35
N LEU A 169 -21.19 20.02 7.37
CA LEU A 169 -21.03 21.46 7.14
C LEU A 169 -22.35 22.12 6.71
N SER A 170 -22.53 23.38 7.07
CA SER A 170 -23.72 24.14 6.68
C SER A 170 -23.76 24.38 5.15
N LYS A 171 -24.95 24.56 4.58
CA LYS A 171 -25.11 24.92 3.15
C LYS A 171 -24.40 26.22 2.78
N GLU A 172 -24.37 27.18 3.69
CA GLU A 172 -23.66 28.46 3.50
C GLU A 172 -22.15 28.23 3.41
N THR A 173 -21.61 27.40 4.31
CA THR A 173 -20.20 26.99 4.28
C THR A 173 -19.84 26.28 2.99
N PHE A 174 -20.66 25.34 2.52
CA PHE A 174 -20.46 24.67 1.23
C PHE A 174 -20.44 25.65 0.06
N THR A 175 -21.37 26.61 0.05
CA THR A 175 -21.42 27.66 -0.97
C THR A 175 -20.13 28.49 -0.97
N LYS A 176 -19.60 28.81 0.22
CA LYS A 176 -18.36 29.58 0.39
C LYS A 176 -17.14 28.84 -0.20
N ILE A 177 -17.04 27.53 0.01
CA ILE A 177 -15.89 26.73 -0.46
C ILE A 177 -16.05 26.16 -1.87
N GLN A 178 -17.17 26.42 -2.55
CA GLN A 178 -17.50 25.78 -3.83
C GLN A 178 -16.40 25.98 -4.89
N SER A 179 -15.85 27.19 -5.01
CA SER A 179 -14.78 27.47 -5.99
C SER A 179 -13.50 26.67 -5.70
N ILE A 180 -13.16 26.50 -4.42
CA ILE A 180 -12.01 25.69 -3.98
C ILE A 180 -12.26 24.21 -4.29
N MET A 181 -13.49 23.74 -4.11
CA MET A 181 -13.90 22.37 -4.43
C MET A 181 -13.88 22.09 -5.93
N ASP A 182 -14.30 23.05 -6.75
CA ASP A 182 -14.25 22.94 -8.21
C ASP A 182 -12.79 22.85 -8.69
N GLU A 183 -11.90 23.66 -8.14
CA GLU A 183 -10.48 23.62 -8.47
C GLU A 183 -9.80 22.33 -7.97
N TYR A 184 -10.15 21.87 -6.76
CA TYR A 184 -9.71 20.57 -6.24
C TYR A 184 -10.10 19.43 -7.19
N GLU A 185 -11.33 19.41 -7.69
CA GLU A 185 -11.77 18.38 -8.63
C GLU A 185 -10.90 18.32 -9.88
N LEU A 186 -10.63 19.49 -10.47
CA LEU A 186 -9.83 19.61 -11.70
C LEU A 186 -8.38 19.16 -11.46
N GLN A 187 -7.77 19.60 -10.37
CA GLN A 187 -6.38 19.27 -10.03
C GLN A 187 -6.24 17.79 -9.66
N LEU A 188 -7.22 17.23 -8.95
CA LEU A 188 -7.23 15.82 -8.59
C LEU A 188 -7.40 14.95 -9.83
N ASP A 189 -8.33 15.28 -10.74
CA ASP A 189 -8.51 14.55 -11.99
C ASP A 189 -7.22 14.54 -12.83
N ALA A 190 -6.57 15.69 -12.97
CA ALA A 190 -5.32 15.80 -13.71
C ALA A 190 -4.21 14.92 -13.10
N ALA A 191 -4.05 14.94 -11.77
CA ALA A 191 -3.07 14.11 -11.07
C ALA A 191 -3.39 12.61 -11.19
N LEU A 192 -4.66 12.23 -11.02
CA LEU A 192 -5.12 10.84 -11.16
C LEU A 192 -4.91 10.33 -12.59
N LYS A 193 -5.26 11.11 -13.62
CA LYS A 193 -5.04 10.75 -15.02
C LYS A 193 -3.56 10.56 -15.32
N ALA A 194 -2.70 11.48 -14.90
CA ALA A 194 -1.25 11.36 -15.09
C ALA A 194 -0.69 10.07 -14.46
N ARG A 195 -1.09 9.76 -13.22
CA ARG A 195 -0.71 8.51 -12.54
C ARG A 195 -1.25 7.28 -13.29
N ASN A 196 -2.54 7.27 -13.60
CA ASN A 196 -3.22 6.14 -14.23
C ASN A 196 -2.66 5.82 -15.61
N GLU A 197 -2.40 6.84 -16.43
CA GLU A 197 -1.82 6.71 -17.77
C GLU A 197 -0.40 6.17 -17.70
N PHE A 198 0.43 6.69 -16.79
CA PHE A 198 1.80 6.20 -16.61
C PHE A 198 1.81 4.72 -16.20
N LEU A 199 1.00 4.34 -15.21
CA LEU A 199 0.92 2.95 -14.75
C LEU A 199 0.45 2.04 -15.88
N ALA A 200 -0.67 2.37 -16.53
CA ALA A 200 -1.22 1.55 -17.61
C ALA A 200 -0.25 1.37 -18.79
N SER A 201 0.53 2.41 -19.12
CA SER A 201 1.44 2.40 -20.27
C SER A 201 2.83 1.81 -19.98
N ASN A 202 3.18 1.62 -18.71
CA ASN A 202 4.54 1.21 -18.33
C ASN A 202 4.58 -0.04 -17.43
N GLU A 203 3.46 -0.56 -16.95
CA GLU A 203 3.40 -1.81 -16.17
C GLU A 203 4.01 -3.00 -16.95
N GLY A 204 3.74 -3.11 -18.25
CA GLY A 204 4.37 -4.14 -19.10
C GLY A 204 5.90 -4.02 -19.18
N LYS A 205 6.43 -2.79 -19.20
CA LYS A 205 7.88 -2.54 -19.17
C LYS A 205 8.48 -2.87 -17.81
N TYR A 206 7.74 -2.66 -16.73
CA TYR A 206 8.16 -3.10 -15.41
C TYR A 206 8.23 -4.63 -15.34
N LEU A 207 7.21 -5.34 -15.81
CA LEU A 207 7.26 -6.81 -15.90
C LEU A 207 8.42 -7.30 -16.77
N GLN A 208 8.69 -6.61 -17.88
CA GLN A 208 9.86 -6.89 -18.72
C GLN A 208 11.17 -6.68 -17.95
N SER A 209 11.29 -5.65 -17.11
CA SER A 209 12.49 -5.43 -16.29
C SER A 209 12.72 -6.57 -15.27
N ILE A 210 11.65 -7.14 -14.73
CA ILE A 210 11.72 -8.35 -13.89
C ILE A 210 12.21 -9.54 -14.72
N GLN A 211 11.63 -9.73 -15.91
CA GLN A 211 12.01 -10.81 -16.82
C GLN A 211 13.48 -10.72 -17.24
N THR A 212 14.00 -9.54 -17.54
CA THR A 212 15.38 -9.34 -18.02
C THR A 212 16.38 -9.16 -16.89
N GLY A 213 15.94 -8.98 -15.64
CA GLY A 213 16.82 -8.65 -14.52
C GLY A 213 17.36 -7.21 -14.56
N ASP A 214 16.67 -6.30 -15.24
CA ASP A 214 17.10 -4.90 -15.37
C ASP A 214 16.66 -4.06 -14.16
N ALA A 215 17.49 -4.06 -13.12
CA ALA A 215 17.23 -3.34 -11.88
C ALA A 215 17.15 -1.81 -12.08
N ASP A 216 17.90 -1.25 -13.03
CA ASP A 216 17.88 0.19 -13.30
C ASP A 216 16.56 0.62 -13.97
N ALA A 217 16.03 -0.19 -14.90
CA ALA A 217 14.71 0.04 -15.48
C ALA A 217 13.61 -0.06 -14.41
N ALA A 218 13.68 -1.06 -13.53
CA ALA A 218 12.75 -1.22 -12.43
C ALA A 218 12.77 -0.02 -11.48
N LYS A 219 13.96 0.45 -11.12
CA LYS A 219 14.14 1.64 -10.27
C LYS A 219 13.57 2.90 -10.93
N ARG A 220 13.84 3.14 -12.22
CA ARG A 220 13.27 4.28 -12.97
C ARG A 220 11.75 4.24 -12.97
N PHE A 221 11.16 3.06 -13.22
CA PHE A 221 9.71 2.88 -13.17
C PHE A 221 9.15 3.16 -11.76
N ALA A 222 9.74 2.56 -10.73
CA ALA A 222 9.30 2.70 -9.35
C ALA A 222 9.36 4.16 -8.87
N THR A 223 10.48 4.85 -9.10
CA THR A 223 10.63 6.27 -8.75
C THR A 223 9.59 7.14 -9.43
N ARG A 224 9.36 6.96 -10.74
CA ARG A 224 8.36 7.76 -11.47
C ARG A 224 6.92 7.43 -11.07
N SER A 225 6.64 6.15 -10.81
CA SER A 225 5.34 5.69 -10.28
C SER A 225 5.03 6.40 -8.97
N LEU A 226 6.00 6.43 -8.05
CA LEU A 226 5.82 7.07 -6.74
C LEU A 226 5.73 8.58 -6.82
N ASP A 227 6.55 9.26 -7.62
CA ASP A 227 6.42 10.72 -7.85
C ASP A 227 5.00 11.11 -8.31
N LEU A 228 4.36 10.30 -9.16
CA LEU A 228 2.98 10.54 -9.59
C LEU A 228 1.95 10.26 -8.49
N ARG A 229 2.18 9.28 -7.62
CA ARG A 229 1.34 9.00 -6.45
C ARG A 229 1.46 10.12 -5.41
N GLU A 230 2.67 10.62 -5.19
CA GLU A 230 2.93 11.75 -4.30
C GLU A 230 2.22 13.01 -4.77
N LYS A 231 2.19 13.28 -6.09
CA LYS A 231 1.40 14.40 -6.64
C LYS A 231 -0.09 14.31 -6.32
N VAL A 232 -0.69 13.11 -6.34
CA VAL A 232 -2.09 12.93 -5.93
C VAL A 232 -2.26 13.28 -4.44
N ARG A 233 -1.36 12.78 -3.58
CA ARG A 233 -1.33 13.11 -2.14
C ARG A 233 -1.14 14.62 -1.90
N GLU A 234 -0.24 15.27 -2.62
CA GLU A 234 0.02 16.71 -2.52
C GLU A 234 -1.21 17.54 -2.88
N VAL A 235 -1.96 17.14 -3.91
CA VAL A 235 -3.23 17.79 -4.25
C VAL A 235 -4.22 17.66 -3.09
N ASN A 236 -4.39 16.46 -2.52
CA ASN A 236 -5.25 16.25 -1.36
C ASN A 236 -4.81 17.10 -0.15
N ASP A 237 -3.52 17.13 0.15
CA ASP A 237 -2.97 17.87 1.28
C ASP A 237 -3.15 19.38 1.11
N ARG A 238 -2.82 19.91 -0.07
CA ARG A 238 -2.97 21.33 -0.39
C ARG A 238 -4.41 21.79 -0.25
N TYR A 239 -5.35 21.04 -0.85
CA TYR A 239 -6.76 21.43 -0.81
C TYR A 239 -7.41 21.19 0.54
N ARG A 240 -6.95 20.21 1.35
CA ARG A 240 -7.38 20.12 2.76
C ARG A 240 -7.06 21.42 3.49
N GLU A 241 -5.83 21.94 3.39
CA GLU A 241 -5.47 23.18 4.09
C GLU A 241 -6.18 24.41 3.52
N ALA A 242 -6.33 24.50 2.20
CA ALA A 242 -7.06 25.61 1.57
C ALA A 242 -8.53 25.65 2.01
N ILE A 243 -9.19 24.49 2.09
CA ILE A 243 -10.56 24.38 2.56
C ILE A 243 -10.63 24.75 4.04
N CYS A 244 -9.79 24.15 4.89
CA CYS A 244 -9.76 24.43 6.32
C CYS A 244 -9.50 25.91 6.65
N ALA A 245 -8.76 26.64 5.82
CA ALA A 245 -8.53 28.08 6.00
C ALA A 245 -9.81 28.92 5.83
N GLU A 246 -10.80 28.41 5.11
CA GLU A 246 -12.09 29.09 4.89
C GLU A 246 -13.18 28.70 5.89
N LEU A 247 -12.91 27.72 6.75
CA LEU A 247 -13.86 27.20 7.73
C LEU A 247 -13.77 27.93 9.07
N SER A 248 -14.83 27.79 9.89
CA SER A 248 -14.75 28.16 11.30
C SER A 248 -13.68 27.29 12.01
N PRO A 249 -13.06 27.75 13.11
CA PRO A 249 -12.06 26.95 13.81
C PRO A 249 -12.55 25.55 14.21
N GLU A 250 -13.81 25.42 14.61
CA GLU A 250 -14.43 24.15 14.98
C GLU A 250 -14.59 23.22 13.76
N ASP A 251 -15.14 23.73 12.67
CA ASP A 251 -15.33 22.97 11.43
C ASP A 251 -13.99 22.59 10.80
N ALA A 252 -13.01 23.51 10.80
CA ALA A 252 -11.66 23.26 10.31
C ALA A 252 -10.97 22.15 11.10
N SER A 253 -11.12 22.15 12.43
CA SER A 253 -10.58 21.10 13.29
C SER A 253 -11.20 19.74 12.97
N ARG A 254 -12.53 19.69 12.85
CA ARG A 254 -13.28 18.46 12.52
C ARG A 254 -12.91 17.90 11.15
N VAL A 255 -12.91 18.74 10.11
CA VAL A 255 -12.54 18.36 8.73
C VAL A 255 -11.10 17.89 8.67
N ARG A 256 -10.16 18.62 9.31
CA ARG A 256 -8.74 18.23 9.33
C ARG A 256 -8.55 16.88 10.01
N ALA A 257 -9.18 16.65 11.15
CA ALA A 257 -9.10 15.38 11.87
C ALA A 257 -9.63 14.21 11.02
N ALA A 258 -10.80 14.37 10.39
CA ALA A 258 -11.39 13.35 9.52
C ALA A 258 -10.52 13.05 8.29
N ALA A 259 -10.00 14.08 7.62
CA ALA A 259 -9.09 13.90 6.49
C ALA A 259 -7.78 13.20 6.89
N LEU A 260 -7.20 13.55 8.04
CA LEU A 260 -5.98 12.91 8.55
C LEU A 260 -6.20 11.46 8.98
N ALA A 261 -7.35 11.14 9.56
CA ALA A 261 -7.73 9.77 9.88
C ALA A 261 -7.84 8.89 8.62
N LEU A 262 -8.41 9.41 7.53
CA LEU A 262 -8.42 8.69 6.25
C LEU A 262 -7.02 8.62 5.61
N ALA A 263 -6.23 9.67 5.73
CA ALA A 263 -4.89 9.74 5.13
C ALA A 263 -3.89 8.80 5.80
N PHE A 264 -3.93 8.71 7.13
CA PHE A 264 -3.00 7.95 7.96
C PHE A 264 -3.78 7.20 9.06
N ASP A 265 -4.60 6.23 8.65
CA ASP A 265 -5.45 5.44 9.54
C ASP A 265 -4.69 4.91 10.76
N ARG A 266 -3.52 4.28 10.57
CA ARG A 266 -2.70 3.76 11.67
C ARG A 266 -2.22 4.82 12.67
N VAL A 267 -2.19 6.09 12.26
CA VAL A 267 -1.70 7.22 13.06
C VAL A 267 -2.86 7.90 13.77
N TYR A 268 -3.88 8.35 13.05
CA TYR A 268 -4.95 9.20 13.59
C TYR A 268 -6.28 8.47 13.83
N ALA A 269 -6.44 7.21 13.38
CA ALA A 269 -7.64 6.46 13.72
C ALA A 269 -7.71 6.16 15.21
N GLN A 270 -8.94 5.91 15.66
CA GLN A 270 -9.24 5.72 17.06
C GLN A 270 -8.47 4.54 17.65
N ASN A 271 -7.57 4.82 18.59
CA ASN A 271 -6.72 3.80 19.20
C ASN A 271 -7.42 3.12 20.39
N ARG A 272 -6.79 2.08 20.96
CA ARG A 272 -7.37 1.32 22.09
C ARG A 272 -7.62 2.19 23.33
N VAL A 273 -6.75 3.18 23.58
CA VAL A 273 -6.85 4.08 24.75
C VAL A 273 -8.02 5.04 24.58
N GLN A 274 -8.18 5.64 23.40
CA GLN A 274 -9.34 6.50 23.09
C GLN A 274 -10.66 5.74 23.20
N ARG A 275 -10.71 4.50 22.68
CA ARG A 275 -11.88 3.61 22.86
C ARG A 275 -12.18 3.30 24.33
N ALA A 276 -11.15 3.17 25.16
CA ALA A 276 -11.33 2.95 26.61
C ALA A 276 -11.91 4.19 27.30
N PHE A 277 -11.44 5.40 26.97
CA PHE A 277 -12.04 6.64 27.48
C PHE A 277 -13.52 6.79 27.07
N GLU A 278 -13.84 6.53 25.80
CA GLU A 278 -15.23 6.56 25.33
C GLU A 278 -16.12 5.50 25.99
N ALA A 279 -15.60 4.29 26.19
CA ALA A 279 -16.32 3.24 26.91
C ALA A 279 -16.57 3.66 28.37
N ALA A 280 -15.57 4.25 29.03
CA ALA A 280 -15.69 4.73 30.41
C ALA A 280 -16.74 5.85 30.54
N MET A 281 -16.83 6.76 29.55
CA MET A 281 -17.84 7.82 29.52
C MET A 281 -19.28 7.30 29.31
N LYS A 282 -19.45 6.07 28.83
CA LYS A 282 -20.76 5.43 28.59
C LYS A 282 -21.24 4.57 29.77
N LEU A 283 -20.42 4.40 30.81
CA LEU A 283 -20.81 3.62 31.98
C LEU A 283 -21.91 4.33 32.78
N GLU A 284 -22.97 3.59 33.09
CA GLU A 284 -24.04 4.06 33.96
C GLU A 284 -23.58 4.11 35.42
N GLY A 285 -24.07 5.09 36.19
CA GLY A 285 -23.77 5.20 37.62
C GLY A 285 -22.39 5.78 37.97
N VAL A 286 -21.65 6.31 37.00
CA VAL A 286 -20.40 7.05 37.26
C VAL A 286 -20.71 8.40 37.90
N GLU A 287 -20.05 8.70 39.01
CA GLU A 287 -20.18 9.99 39.69
C GLU A 287 -19.74 11.15 38.77
N ALA A 288 -20.40 12.30 38.86
CA ALA A 288 -20.12 13.46 38.02
C ALA A 288 -18.64 13.91 38.11
N THR A 289 -18.03 13.86 39.29
CA THR A 289 -16.62 14.21 39.53
C THR A 289 -15.65 13.24 38.83
N VAL A 290 -15.96 11.95 38.83
CA VAL A 290 -15.20 10.91 38.13
C VAL A 290 -15.36 11.07 36.62
N MET A 291 -16.57 11.36 36.15
CA MET A 291 -16.84 11.65 34.73
C MET A 291 -16.04 12.87 34.24
N GLU A 292 -15.92 13.93 35.04
CA GLU A 292 -15.10 15.10 34.72
C GLU A 292 -13.61 14.74 34.67
N SER A 293 -13.13 13.91 35.60
CA SER A 293 -11.75 13.42 35.62
C SER A 293 -11.41 12.57 34.38
N ILE A 294 -12.32 11.68 33.96
CA ILE A 294 -12.17 10.87 32.74
C ILE A 294 -12.06 11.77 31.51
N LYS A 295 -12.91 12.81 31.40
CA LYS A 295 -12.86 13.77 30.30
C LYS A 295 -11.56 14.57 30.28
N ALA A 296 -11.10 15.02 31.45
CA ALA A 296 -9.84 15.74 31.59
C ALA A 296 -8.64 14.89 31.15
N LEU A 297 -8.57 13.64 31.61
CA LEU A 297 -7.53 12.69 31.21
C LEU A 297 -7.57 12.37 29.71
N GLY A 298 -8.75 12.16 29.13
CA GLY A 298 -8.90 11.93 27.69
C GLY A 298 -8.43 13.13 26.85
N THR A 299 -8.71 14.35 27.33
CA THR A 299 -8.24 15.60 26.70
C THR A 299 -6.72 15.73 26.79
N GLN A 300 -6.16 15.46 27.97
CA GLN A 300 -4.71 15.47 28.19
C GLN A 300 -4.00 14.45 27.29
N TYR A 301 -4.47 13.20 27.28
CA TYR A 301 -3.93 12.14 26.42
C TYR A 301 -3.91 12.56 24.94
N THR A 302 -5.02 13.12 24.46
CA THR A 302 -5.12 13.60 23.07
C THR A 302 -4.11 14.72 22.79
N SER A 303 -3.90 15.63 23.74
CA SER A 303 -2.93 16.73 23.61
C SER A 303 -1.47 16.24 23.60
N GLU A 304 -1.15 15.18 24.36
CA GLU A 304 0.20 14.61 24.44
C GLU A 304 0.54 13.75 23.21
N VAL A 305 -0.44 13.00 22.69
CA VAL A 305 -0.26 12.10 21.55
C VAL A 305 -0.27 12.86 20.21
N SER A 306 -0.96 13.99 20.11
CA SER A 306 -1.09 14.74 18.86
C SER A 306 0.26 15.13 18.22
N PRO A 307 1.23 15.73 18.95
CA PRO A 307 2.55 16.01 18.38
C PRO A 307 3.34 14.76 17.96
N LEU A 308 3.15 13.63 18.65
CA LEU A 308 3.78 12.35 18.26
C LEU A 308 3.17 11.83 16.97
N ASN A 309 1.84 11.87 16.84
CA ASN A 309 1.15 11.49 15.61
C ASN A 309 1.61 12.31 14.41
N ASP A 310 1.76 13.63 14.57
CA ASP A 310 2.27 14.49 13.48
C ASP A 310 3.69 14.11 13.06
N ARG A 311 4.56 13.78 14.02
CA ARG A 311 5.91 13.30 13.71
C ARG A 311 5.90 11.95 12.99
N ILE A 312 5.03 11.01 13.42
CA ILE A 312 4.88 9.71 12.76
C ILE A 312 4.42 9.91 11.31
N ALA A 313 3.39 10.74 11.09
CA ALA A 313 2.88 11.02 9.75
C ALA A 313 3.96 11.65 8.84
N GLN A 314 4.78 12.56 9.38
CA GLN A 314 5.91 13.15 8.66
C GLN A 314 7.00 12.12 8.33
N ALA A 315 7.33 11.22 9.25
CA ALA A 315 8.29 10.14 9.02
C ALA A 315 7.78 9.18 7.93
N LEU A 316 6.51 8.76 8.02
CA LEU A 316 5.87 7.90 7.01
C LEU A 316 5.91 8.52 5.62
N ARG A 317 5.65 9.83 5.49
CA ARG A 317 5.72 10.53 4.21
C ARG A 317 7.10 10.42 3.54
N LYS A 318 8.18 10.45 4.33
CA LYS A 318 9.56 10.33 3.83
C LYS A 318 9.92 8.88 3.51
N GLU A 319 9.49 7.95 4.35
CA GLU A 319 9.90 6.54 4.27
C GLU A 319 9.12 5.71 3.26
N GLU A 320 7.81 5.93 3.11
CA GLU A 320 6.94 5.11 2.26
C GLU A 320 7.40 5.06 0.79
N PRO A 321 7.73 6.19 0.13
CA PRO A 321 8.19 6.16 -1.26
C PRO A 321 9.52 5.42 -1.40
N VAL A 322 10.45 5.63 -0.48
CA VAL A 322 11.76 4.95 -0.51
C VAL A 322 11.56 3.45 -0.34
N SER A 323 10.79 3.05 0.68
CA SER A 323 10.48 1.64 0.96
C SER A 323 9.78 0.95 -0.21
N GLN A 324 8.80 1.60 -0.86
CA GLN A 324 8.12 1.01 -2.02
C GLN A 324 9.04 0.93 -3.24
N THR A 325 9.92 1.91 -3.45
CA THR A 325 10.93 1.86 -4.51
C THR A 325 11.86 0.66 -4.31
N GLU A 326 12.37 0.50 -3.09
CA GLU A 326 13.24 -0.60 -2.71
C GLU A 326 12.54 -1.94 -2.89
N GLU A 327 11.29 -2.07 -2.48
CA GLU A 327 10.50 -3.30 -2.64
C GLU A 327 10.31 -3.68 -4.11
N MET A 328 9.91 -2.71 -4.95
CA MET A 328 9.73 -2.95 -6.39
C MET A 328 11.05 -3.33 -7.08
N THR A 329 12.18 -2.78 -6.64
CA THR A 329 13.51 -3.09 -7.16
C THR A 329 14.03 -4.45 -6.63
N ARG A 330 13.69 -4.78 -5.38
CA ARG A 330 14.08 -6.03 -4.73
C ARG A 330 13.54 -7.25 -5.45
N ILE A 331 12.32 -7.17 -6.00
CA ILE A 331 11.73 -8.24 -6.82
C ILE A 331 12.66 -8.56 -8.00
N VAL A 332 13.20 -7.56 -8.68
CA VAL A 332 14.14 -7.77 -9.80
C VAL A 332 15.45 -8.37 -9.31
N GLY A 333 16.01 -7.84 -8.22
CA GLY A 333 17.22 -8.39 -7.62
C GLY A 333 17.06 -9.84 -7.15
N PHE A 334 15.88 -10.24 -6.71
CA PHE A 334 15.59 -11.62 -6.39
C PHE A 334 15.56 -12.48 -7.66
N MET A 335 14.87 -12.01 -8.70
CA MET A 335 14.75 -12.74 -9.97
C MET A 335 16.07 -12.85 -10.74
N SER A 336 17.03 -11.95 -10.51
CA SER A 336 18.41 -12.06 -11.02
C SER A 336 19.32 -12.93 -10.14
N GLY A 337 18.84 -13.35 -8.97
CA GLY A 337 19.62 -14.10 -8.00
C GLY A 337 20.69 -13.26 -7.29
N ASP A 338 20.50 -11.94 -7.22
CA ASP A 338 21.36 -11.01 -6.46
C ASP A 338 20.84 -10.75 -5.04
N VAL A 339 19.53 -10.91 -4.82
CA VAL A 339 18.87 -10.80 -3.52
C VAL A 339 18.43 -12.19 -3.04
N PRO A 340 18.82 -12.62 -1.82
CA PRO A 340 18.35 -13.89 -1.26
C PRO A 340 16.86 -13.86 -0.91
N MET A 341 16.23 -15.03 -0.91
CA MET A 341 14.85 -15.22 -0.47
C MET A 341 14.57 -14.68 0.94
N SER A 342 15.56 -14.78 1.84
CA SER A 342 15.46 -14.25 3.20
C SER A 342 15.24 -12.73 3.24
N GLN A 343 15.67 -12.00 2.22
CA GLN A 343 15.47 -10.56 2.10
C GLN A 343 14.15 -10.19 1.40
N MET A 344 13.55 -11.08 0.60
CA MET A 344 12.25 -10.85 -0.04
C MET A 344 11.11 -10.74 0.99
N PHE A 345 11.13 -11.58 2.02
CA PHE A 345 10.08 -11.63 3.05
C PHE A 345 10.42 -10.87 4.32
N ARG A 346 11.51 -10.09 4.35
CA ARG A 346 11.85 -9.30 5.53
C ARG A 346 10.75 -8.26 5.77
N PRO A 347 10.11 -8.27 6.96
CA PRO A 347 9.14 -7.24 7.30
C PRO A 347 9.78 -5.86 7.22
N ARG A 348 8.99 -4.87 6.79
CA ARG A 348 9.34 -3.45 6.91
C ARG A 348 9.80 -3.19 8.35
N GLY A 349 11.04 -2.73 8.54
CA GLY A 349 11.60 -2.41 9.86
C GLY A 349 11.97 -3.61 10.74
N GLY A 350 12.23 -4.79 10.16
CA GLY A 350 12.76 -5.92 10.92
C GLY A 350 14.11 -5.61 11.61
N PRO A 351 14.43 -6.25 12.76
CA PRO A 351 15.67 -5.98 13.47
C PRO A 351 16.89 -6.24 12.57
N GLY A 352 17.77 -5.25 12.42
CA GLY A 352 18.98 -5.34 11.58
C GLY A 352 18.93 -4.57 10.26
N ASN A 353 17.81 -3.95 9.90
CA ASN A 353 17.74 -3.02 8.77
C ASN A 353 17.18 -1.65 9.19
N GLY A 354 17.50 -1.21 10.42
CA GLY A 354 17.00 0.02 11.04
C GLY A 354 15.47 0.04 11.17
N ARG A 355 14.93 0.10 12.40
CA ARG A 355 13.55 0.56 12.53
C ARG A 355 13.56 1.99 11.98
N GLY A 356 12.79 2.27 10.92
CA GLY A 356 12.66 3.64 10.42
C GLY A 356 12.22 4.59 11.54
N GLU A 357 12.44 5.88 11.38
CA GLU A 357 11.99 6.92 12.33
C GLU A 357 10.51 6.72 12.68
N SER A 358 9.67 6.35 11.70
CA SER A 358 8.26 6.07 11.94
C SER A 358 8.02 4.93 12.95
N GLY A 359 8.82 3.86 12.87
CA GLY A 359 8.71 2.69 13.76
C GLY A 359 9.09 3.03 15.20
N GLU A 360 10.20 3.74 15.39
CA GLU A 360 10.64 4.20 16.72
C GLU A 360 9.61 5.14 17.36
N LEU A 361 8.99 6.01 16.57
CA LEU A 361 7.94 6.91 17.03
C LEU A 361 6.64 6.17 17.37
N PHE A 362 6.28 5.09 16.65
CA PHE A 362 5.15 4.23 17.01
C PHE A 362 5.36 3.50 18.34
N ASP A 363 6.58 3.01 18.59
CA ASP A 363 6.94 2.37 19.86
C ASP A 363 6.80 3.39 21.01
N LYS A 364 7.40 4.57 20.85
CA LYS A 364 7.30 5.67 21.82
C LYS A 364 5.85 6.07 22.10
N ARG A 365 4.99 6.11 21.08
CA ARG A 365 3.55 6.39 21.25
C ARG A 365 2.84 5.30 22.04
N THR A 366 3.31 4.05 21.99
CA THR A 366 2.72 2.94 22.74
C THR A 366 3.13 2.95 24.21
N GLU A 367 4.29 3.55 24.51
CA GLU A 367 4.80 3.76 25.87
C GLU A 367 4.22 5.00 26.57
N THR A 368 3.55 5.89 25.81
CA THR A 368 2.86 7.10 26.30
C THR A 368 1.37 6.82 26.48
#